data_AF-A0A6I6FI21-F1
#
_entry.id   AF-A0A6I6FI21-F1
#
_cell.length_a   1.000
_cell.length_b   1.000
_cell.length_c   1.000
_cell.angle_alpha   90.00
_cell.angle_beta   90.00
_cell.angle_gamma   90.00
#
_symmetry.space_group_name_H-M   'P 1'
#
loop_
_entity.id
_entity.type
_entity.pdbx_description
1 polymer ?
#
loop_
_entity_poly.entity_id
_entity_poly.type
_entity_poly.pdbx_seq_one_letter_code
_entity_poly.pdbx_strand_id
1 'polypeptide(L)'
;MGNRGRQGNHRADTRLPTGSRPTDGGRALPGRAERRKLARKVQRRRRRSAVKEVPLLITVALLIALVLKTFLVQAFVIPSGSMEQTIQIDDRVLVDKLTPWFGSKPERGDVVVFKDPGGWLRAEQTPKNDDPVIVKQAKQALTFIGLLPSEDEQDLIKRVVAVGGDTVKCCDANKKVTVNGVPLDEPYLNPGDVPSTIPFEVKVPAGRIFVLGDHRSNSADSRFHLNEAFQGTVSEEEVVGRAVVIAWPLAHWSELDEPDTFASVPDARTGTAAARGASHSVSSRNVNGLSGLPTPAELPLVMGVVGLPLLWGRRLHGVRSGCGGFGGRRTIRTRRARGEARPVREALLFRSRGRTPDRSG
;
A
#
# COMPACT_ATOMS: atom_id res chain seq x y z
N MET A 1 4.34 3.15 60.40
CA MET A 1 4.45 1.68 60.57
C MET A 1 5.57 1.13 59.68
N GLY A 2 6.48 0.33 60.24
CA GLY A 2 7.27 -0.65 59.46
C GLY A 2 8.72 -0.32 59.10
N ASN A 3 9.53 0.18 60.04
CA ASN A 3 10.99 0.27 59.87
C ASN A 3 11.62 -1.13 60.07
N ARG A 4 12.17 -1.76 59.02
CA ARG A 4 12.98 -2.98 59.15
C ARG A 4 14.46 -2.62 59.02
N GLY A 5 15.11 -2.59 60.18
CA GLY A 5 16.53 -2.30 60.33
C GLY A 5 17.41 -3.25 59.53
N ARG A 6 18.38 -2.67 58.82
CA ARG A 6 19.53 -3.35 58.26
C ARG A 6 20.72 -2.91 59.10
N GLN A 7 21.12 -3.76 60.05
CA GLN A 7 22.32 -3.52 60.86
C GLN A 7 23.55 -3.49 59.96
N GLY A 8 24.19 -2.32 59.90
CA GLY A 8 25.53 -2.18 59.34
C GLY A 8 26.52 -2.84 60.28
N ASN A 9 27.11 -3.95 59.83
CA ASN A 9 28.12 -4.66 60.60
C ASN A 9 29.44 -3.88 60.50
N HIS A 10 29.65 -2.93 61.40
CA HIS A 10 30.97 -2.36 61.65
C HIS A 10 31.86 -3.45 62.25
N ARG A 11 32.69 -4.08 61.41
CA ARG A 11 33.79 -4.91 61.89
C ARG A 11 34.84 -3.99 62.49
N ALA A 12 35.03 -4.13 63.79
CA ALA A 12 36.15 -3.55 64.52
C ALA A 12 37.48 -4.00 63.90
N ASP A 13 38.35 -3.04 63.68
CA ASP A 13 39.76 -3.20 63.31
C ASP A 13 40.50 -3.84 64.50
N THR A 14 40.61 -5.17 64.53
CA THR A 14 41.57 -5.86 65.40
C THR A 14 42.84 -6.09 64.60
N ARG A 15 43.74 -5.09 64.60
CA ARG A 15 45.09 -5.23 64.06
C ARG A 15 45.91 -6.13 65.01
N LEU A 16 46.25 -7.33 64.56
CA LEU A 16 47.25 -8.18 65.21
C LEU A 16 48.67 -7.78 64.77
N PRO A 17 49.68 -7.82 65.65
CA PRO A 17 51.05 -7.44 65.33
C PRO A 17 51.83 -8.66 64.83
N THR A 18 51.52 -9.15 63.64
CA THR A 18 52.42 -10.06 62.93
C THR A 18 52.07 -10.05 61.44
N GLY A 19 53.06 -9.79 60.59
CA GLY A 19 52.89 -9.55 59.16
C GLY A 19 52.48 -10.79 58.34
N SER A 20 51.23 -11.24 58.48
CA SER A 20 50.60 -12.16 57.54
C SER A 20 49.40 -11.47 56.88
N ARG A 21 49.47 -11.31 55.55
CA ARG A 21 48.31 -10.91 54.73
C ARG A 21 47.18 -11.90 55.00
N PRO A 22 45.92 -11.46 55.19
CA PRO A 22 44.80 -12.37 55.10
C PRO A 22 44.82 -12.96 53.68
N THR A 23 45.06 -14.25 53.58
CA THR A 23 44.74 -14.99 52.37
C THR A 23 43.24 -14.88 52.19
N ASP A 24 42.82 -14.01 51.28
CA ASP A 24 41.42 -13.88 50.88
C ASP A 24 40.97 -15.28 50.46
N GLY A 25 40.15 -15.90 51.31
CA GLY A 25 39.78 -17.30 51.22
C GLY A 25 39.27 -17.56 49.82
N GLY A 26 39.99 -18.42 49.10
CA GLY A 26 39.67 -18.79 47.72
C GLY A 26 38.18 -19.06 47.62
N ARG A 27 37.48 -18.18 46.89
CA ARG A 27 36.04 -18.28 46.67
C ARG A 27 35.79 -19.64 46.01
N ALA A 28 35.34 -20.62 46.81
CA ALA A 28 35.18 -21.98 46.37
C ALA A 28 34.36 -21.99 45.07
N LEU A 29 34.97 -22.44 43.97
CA LEU A 29 34.29 -22.48 42.68
C LEU A 29 33.03 -23.35 42.84
N PRO A 30 31.85 -22.87 42.41
CA PRO A 30 30.61 -23.58 42.65
C PRO A 30 30.68 -24.98 42.04
N GLY A 31 30.35 -25.99 42.85
CA GLY A 31 30.42 -27.39 42.46
C GLY A 31 29.55 -27.71 41.25
N ARG A 32 29.86 -28.81 40.55
CA ARG A 32 29.15 -29.24 39.32
C ARG A 32 27.61 -29.32 39.51
N ALA A 33 27.15 -29.70 40.70
CA ALA A 33 25.73 -29.74 41.04
C ALA A 33 25.08 -28.35 41.17
N GLU A 34 25.78 -27.37 41.78
CA GLU A 34 25.31 -25.99 41.86
C GLU A 34 25.26 -25.32 40.49
N ARG A 35 26.29 -25.53 39.65
CA ARG A 35 26.29 -25.04 38.27
C ARG A 35 25.10 -25.59 37.47
N ARG A 36 24.75 -26.86 37.64
CA ARG A 36 23.55 -27.46 37.02
C ARG A 36 22.24 -26.85 37.55
N LYS A 37 22.13 -26.60 38.86
CA LYS A 37 20.95 -25.95 39.45
C LYS A 37 20.79 -24.50 38.97
N LEU A 38 21.89 -23.74 38.91
CA LEU A 38 21.92 -22.38 38.39
C LEU A 38 21.54 -22.34 36.90
N ALA A 39 22.11 -23.24 36.08
CA ALA A 39 21.77 -23.35 34.66
C ALA A 39 20.26 -23.65 34.46
N ARG A 40 19.67 -24.57 35.22
CA ARG A 40 18.23 -24.87 35.17
C ARG A 40 17.36 -23.68 35.62
N LYS A 41 17.80 -22.91 36.63
CA LYS A 41 17.10 -21.72 37.13
C LYS A 41 17.12 -20.59 36.09
N VAL A 42 18.25 -20.39 35.42
CA VAL A 42 18.40 -19.45 34.30
C VAL A 42 17.51 -19.88 33.13
N GLN A 43 17.53 -21.15 32.75
CA GLN A 43 16.71 -21.67 31.64
C GLN A 43 15.20 -21.54 31.91
N ARG A 44 14.74 -21.77 33.14
CA ARG A 44 13.33 -21.52 33.54
C ARG A 44 12.96 -20.04 33.51
N ARG A 45 13.84 -19.14 33.96
CA ARG A 45 13.61 -17.69 33.88
C ARG A 45 13.55 -17.23 32.42
N ARG A 46 14.45 -17.73 31.57
CA ARG A 46 14.48 -17.41 30.14
C ARG A 46 13.22 -17.92 29.41
N ARG A 47 12.75 -19.14 29.72
CA ARG A 47 11.46 -19.65 29.21
C ARG A 47 10.27 -18.81 29.67
N ARG A 48 10.23 -18.38 30.93
CA ARG A 48 9.15 -17.50 31.44
C ARG A 48 9.18 -16.10 30.82
N SER A 49 10.36 -15.57 30.50
CA SER A 49 10.51 -14.32 29.73
C SER A 49 10.00 -14.50 28.31
N ALA A 50 10.46 -15.55 27.62
CA ALA A 50 10.05 -15.85 26.25
C ALA A 50 8.53 -16.06 26.11
N VAL A 51 7.89 -16.73 27.07
CA VAL A 51 6.42 -16.93 27.06
C VAL A 51 5.66 -15.62 27.28
N LYS A 52 6.28 -14.55 27.80
CA LYS A 52 5.67 -13.22 27.94
C LYS A 52 6.01 -12.29 26.77
N GLU A 53 7.24 -12.36 26.27
CA GLU A 53 7.73 -11.53 25.17
C GLU A 53 7.15 -11.97 23.82
N VAL A 54 6.96 -13.27 23.59
CA VAL A 54 6.40 -13.78 22.33
C VAL A 54 4.96 -13.31 22.09
N PRO A 55 4.01 -13.41 23.05
CA PRO A 55 2.67 -12.86 22.87
C PRO A 55 2.68 -11.35 22.64
N LEU A 56 3.49 -10.59 23.37
CA LEU A 56 3.59 -9.14 23.17
C LEU A 56 4.07 -8.79 21.75
N LEU A 57 5.11 -9.47 21.25
CA LEU A 57 5.59 -9.27 19.89
C LEU A 57 4.54 -9.65 18.84
N ILE A 58 3.82 -10.76 19.06
CA ILE A 58 2.71 -11.17 18.18
C ILE A 58 1.59 -10.12 18.21
N THR A 59 1.19 -9.63 19.38
CA THR A 59 0.16 -8.59 19.50
C THR A 59 0.58 -7.29 18.83
N VAL A 60 1.83 -6.85 18.99
CA VAL A 60 2.35 -5.66 18.31
C VAL A 60 2.40 -5.87 16.80
N ALA A 61 2.86 -7.04 16.32
CA ALA A 61 2.85 -7.36 14.90
C ALA A 61 1.43 -7.40 14.31
N LEU A 62 0.46 -7.95 15.05
CA LEU A 62 -0.96 -7.96 14.66
C LEU A 62 -1.57 -6.56 14.67
N LEU A 63 -1.22 -5.70 15.64
CA LEU A 63 -1.65 -4.30 15.66
C LEU A 63 -1.07 -3.52 14.48
N ILE A 64 0.23 -3.69 14.18
CA ILE A 64 0.85 -3.07 13.01
C ILE A 64 0.18 -3.59 11.73
N ALA A 65 -0.02 -4.90 11.59
CA ALA A 65 -0.71 -5.47 10.43
C ALA A 65 -2.15 -4.95 10.30
N LEU A 66 -2.87 -4.79 11.42
CA LEU A 66 -4.20 -4.19 11.43
C LEU A 66 -4.15 -2.74 10.94
N VAL A 67 -3.23 -1.92 11.45
CA VAL A 67 -3.07 -0.52 11.02
C VAL A 67 -2.69 -0.43 9.54
N LEU A 68 -1.71 -1.23 9.09
CA LEU A 68 -1.30 -1.27 7.68
C LEU A 68 -2.47 -1.70 6.77
N LYS A 69 -3.28 -2.68 7.21
CA LYS A 69 -4.46 -3.15 6.49
C LYS A 69 -5.58 -2.10 6.46
N THR A 70 -5.81 -1.38 7.55
CA THR A 70 -6.89 -0.40 7.62
C THR A 70 -6.51 0.93 6.98
N PHE A 71 -5.21 1.28 6.94
CA PHE A 71 -4.76 2.62 6.62
C PHE A 71 -3.67 2.72 5.55
N LEU A 72 -3.24 1.69 4.82
CA LEU A 72 -2.14 1.94 3.87
C LEU A 72 -2.43 1.46 2.46
N VAL A 73 -2.44 0.16 2.21
CA VAL A 73 -2.46 -0.31 0.83
C VAL A 73 -3.14 -1.67 0.75
N GLN A 74 -4.11 -1.79 -0.15
CA GLN A 74 -4.67 -3.10 -0.52
C GLN A 74 -4.18 -3.46 -1.91
N ALA A 75 -3.68 -4.68 -2.07
CA ALA A 75 -3.35 -5.24 -3.37
C ALA A 75 -4.58 -5.93 -3.97
N PHE A 76 -4.92 -5.58 -5.19
CA PHE A 76 -5.97 -6.24 -5.98
C PHE A 76 -5.36 -6.93 -7.18
N VAL A 77 -5.90 -8.08 -7.56
CA VAL A 77 -5.56 -8.78 -8.80
C VAL A 77 -6.61 -8.40 -9.82
N ILE A 78 -6.21 -7.99 -11.02
CA ILE A 78 -7.14 -7.55 -12.07
C ILE A 78 -7.54 -8.74 -12.95
N PRO A 79 -8.81 -9.19 -12.91
CA PRO A 79 -9.24 -10.37 -13.65
C PRO A 79 -9.75 -10.05 -15.07
N SER A 80 -9.91 -8.77 -15.43
CA SER A 80 -10.53 -8.36 -16.69
C SER A 80 -9.66 -7.41 -17.51
N GLY A 81 -9.84 -7.46 -18.84
CA GLY A 81 -9.08 -6.68 -19.82
C GLY A 81 -9.63 -5.29 -20.11
N SER A 82 -10.58 -4.79 -19.32
CA SER A 82 -11.26 -3.51 -19.60
C SER A 82 -10.37 -2.26 -19.46
N MET A 83 -9.22 -2.43 -18.82
CA MET A 83 -8.17 -1.41 -18.66
C MET A 83 -6.88 -1.79 -19.43
N GLU A 84 -6.95 -2.75 -20.36
CA GLU A 84 -5.81 -3.12 -21.21
C GLU A 84 -5.23 -1.89 -21.93
N GLN A 85 -3.92 -1.90 -22.16
CA GLN A 85 -3.02 -0.76 -22.44
C GLN A 85 -2.47 -0.07 -21.18
N THR A 86 -3.29 0.14 -20.16
CA THR A 86 -2.84 0.75 -18.89
C THR A 86 -2.54 -0.31 -17.83
N ILE A 87 -3.42 -1.30 -17.69
CA ILE A 87 -3.33 -2.39 -16.72
C ILE A 87 -3.66 -3.70 -17.45
N GLN A 88 -2.75 -4.67 -17.36
CA GLN A 88 -2.92 -5.97 -18.01
C GLN A 88 -3.68 -6.94 -17.11
N ILE A 89 -4.22 -7.99 -17.73
CA ILE A 89 -4.81 -9.12 -17.01
C ILE A 89 -3.75 -9.74 -16.10
N ASP A 90 -4.13 -10.11 -14.88
CA ASP A 90 -3.29 -10.66 -13.81
C ASP A 90 -2.29 -9.68 -13.15
N ASP A 91 -2.30 -8.40 -13.51
CA ASP A 91 -1.53 -7.37 -12.81
C ASP A 91 -2.04 -7.22 -11.36
N ARG A 92 -1.09 -6.95 -10.45
CA ARG A 92 -1.38 -6.66 -9.05
C ARG A 92 -1.21 -5.19 -8.77
N VAL A 93 -2.33 -4.54 -8.54
CA VAL A 93 -2.39 -3.09 -8.37
C VAL A 93 -2.48 -2.76 -6.88
N LEU A 94 -1.65 -1.83 -6.44
CA LEU A 94 -1.69 -1.25 -5.11
C LEU A 94 -2.67 -0.08 -5.13
N VAL A 95 -3.67 -0.17 -4.26
CA VAL A 95 -4.70 0.84 -4.09
C VAL A 95 -4.45 1.60 -2.81
N ASP A 96 -4.33 2.91 -2.94
CA ASP A 96 -4.27 3.85 -1.83
C ASP A 96 -5.67 4.05 -1.25
N LYS A 97 -5.83 3.56 -0.02
CA LYS A 97 -7.07 3.69 0.78
C LYS A 97 -7.04 4.88 1.74
N LEU A 98 -5.92 5.60 1.81
CA LEU A 98 -5.79 6.78 2.66
C LEU A 98 -6.48 8.00 2.05
N THR A 99 -6.45 8.11 0.73
CA THR A 99 -7.00 9.25 -0.02
C THR A 99 -8.45 9.57 0.40
N PRO A 100 -9.40 8.61 0.42
CA PRO A 100 -10.77 8.91 0.83
C PRO A 100 -10.90 9.24 2.33
N TRP A 101 -10.07 8.66 3.20
CA TRP A 101 -10.12 8.91 4.65
C TRP A 101 -9.71 10.36 4.98
N PHE A 102 -8.68 10.88 4.30
CA PHE A 102 -8.24 12.27 4.50
C PHE A 102 -9.09 13.31 3.76
N GLY A 103 -10.20 12.90 3.15
CA GLY A 103 -11.12 13.79 2.44
C GLY A 103 -10.66 14.15 1.03
N SER A 104 -9.63 13.49 0.51
CA SER A 104 -9.23 13.62 -0.89
C SER A 104 -10.24 12.85 -1.74
N LYS A 105 -10.84 13.57 -2.69
CA LYS A 105 -11.85 13.02 -3.60
C LYS A 105 -11.18 12.48 -4.86
N PRO A 106 -11.81 11.52 -5.56
CA PRO A 106 -11.35 11.13 -6.88
C PRO A 106 -11.32 12.35 -7.81
N GLU A 107 -10.20 12.55 -8.48
CA GLU A 107 -10.01 13.62 -9.45
C GLU A 107 -10.15 13.06 -10.88
N ARG A 108 -10.19 13.95 -11.87
CA ARG A 108 -10.24 13.53 -13.27
C ARG A 108 -8.93 12.80 -13.59
N GLY A 109 -8.99 11.78 -14.44
CA GLY A 109 -7.80 10.99 -14.81
C GLY A 109 -7.37 9.93 -13.79
N ASP A 110 -7.83 10.00 -12.53
CA ASP A 110 -7.57 8.96 -11.53
C ASP A 110 -8.07 7.59 -12.00
N VAL A 111 -7.30 6.54 -11.73
CA VAL A 111 -7.78 5.15 -11.86
C VAL A 111 -8.30 4.71 -10.50
N VAL A 112 -9.58 4.38 -10.42
CA VAL A 112 -10.26 4.08 -9.16
C VAL A 112 -10.76 2.64 -9.14
N VAL A 113 -10.68 2.03 -7.96
CA VAL A 113 -11.37 0.78 -7.66
C VAL A 113 -12.64 1.12 -6.87
N PHE A 114 -13.78 0.63 -7.32
CA PHE A 114 -15.08 0.87 -6.68
C PHE A 114 -15.94 -0.39 -6.67
N LYS A 115 -16.87 -0.46 -5.71
CA LYS A 115 -17.82 -1.56 -5.62
C LYS A 115 -18.92 -1.40 -6.65
N ASP A 116 -19.34 -2.50 -7.27
CA ASP A 116 -20.44 -2.50 -8.23
C ASP A 116 -21.74 -1.88 -7.61
N PRO A 117 -22.20 -0.73 -8.14
CA PRO A 117 -23.34 0.01 -7.57
C PRO A 117 -24.70 -0.58 -7.95
N GLY A 118 -24.77 -1.54 -8.89
CA GLY A 118 -26.04 -1.91 -9.54
C GLY A 118 -26.10 -3.29 -10.21
N GLY A 119 -25.07 -4.13 -10.07
CA GLY A 119 -24.97 -5.41 -10.78
C GLY A 119 -24.43 -5.27 -12.20
N TRP A 120 -23.57 -4.27 -12.44
CA TRP A 120 -22.82 -4.05 -13.67
C TRP A 120 -22.03 -5.29 -14.09
N LEU A 121 -21.57 -6.10 -13.12
CA LEU A 121 -20.80 -7.32 -13.33
C LEU A 121 -21.61 -8.55 -13.74
N ARG A 122 -22.92 -8.45 -14.01
CA ARG A 122 -23.72 -9.62 -14.45
C ARG A 122 -23.18 -10.33 -15.69
N ALA A 123 -22.40 -9.64 -16.54
CA ALA A 123 -21.81 -10.19 -17.76
C ALA A 123 -20.34 -10.65 -17.64
N GLU A 124 -19.63 -10.29 -16.56
CA GLU A 124 -18.16 -10.49 -16.43
C GLU A 124 -17.76 -11.47 -15.31
N GLN A 125 -18.69 -12.33 -14.85
CA GLN A 125 -18.39 -13.32 -13.82
C GLN A 125 -17.48 -14.42 -14.37
N THR A 126 -16.17 -14.31 -14.11
CA THR A 126 -15.25 -15.44 -14.22
C THR A 126 -15.71 -16.55 -13.25
N PRO A 127 -15.72 -17.83 -13.67
CA PRO A 127 -16.23 -18.91 -12.84
C PRO A 127 -15.42 -19.02 -11.54
N LYS A 128 -16.11 -18.95 -10.40
CA LYS A 128 -15.52 -19.24 -9.09
C LYS A 128 -15.05 -20.69 -9.08
N ASN A 129 -13.78 -20.91 -8.78
CA ASN A 129 -13.29 -22.23 -8.41
C ASN A 129 -13.77 -22.52 -6.99
N ASP A 130 -14.55 -23.60 -6.82
CA ASP A 130 -14.99 -24.08 -5.51
C ASP A 130 -13.80 -24.71 -4.77
N ASP A 131 -12.99 -23.88 -4.11
CA ASP A 131 -11.88 -24.31 -3.29
C ASP A 131 -12.38 -25.16 -2.09
N PRO A 132 -11.66 -26.24 -1.71
CA PRO A 132 -11.98 -27.02 -0.52
C PRO A 132 -12.05 -26.14 0.74
N VAL A 133 -12.96 -26.45 1.68
CA VAL A 133 -13.22 -25.65 2.90
C VAL A 133 -11.95 -25.27 3.66
N ILE A 134 -10.97 -26.18 3.73
CA ILE A 134 -9.69 -25.95 4.41
C ILE A 134 -8.86 -24.87 3.70
N VAL A 135 -8.81 -24.91 2.36
CA VAL A 135 -8.09 -23.93 1.54
C VAL A 135 -8.77 -22.58 1.64
N LYS A 136 -10.12 -22.55 1.60
CA LYS A 136 -10.90 -21.32 1.81
C LYS A 136 -10.61 -20.67 3.15
N GLN A 137 -10.60 -21.45 4.25
CA GLN A 137 -10.28 -20.92 5.57
C GLN A 137 -8.84 -20.42 5.68
N ALA A 138 -7.89 -21.12 5.06
CA ALA A 138 -6.50 -20.67 5.01
C ALA A 138 -6.34 -19.38 4.19
N LYS A 139 -6.96 -19.31 3.00
CA LYS A 139 -7.02 -18.09 2.18
C LYS A 139 -7.65 -16.95 2.96
N GLN A 140 -8.81 -17.17 3.58
CA GLN A 140 -9.51 -16.15 4.34
C GLN A 140 -8.71 -15.68 5.55
N ALA A 141 -7.97 -16.57 6.23
CA ALA A 141 -7.04 -16.18 7.29
C ALA A 141 -5.87 -15.36 6.74
N LEU A 142 -5.30 -15.75 5.59
CA LEU A 142 -4.21 -15.03 4.91
C LEU A 142 -4.67 -13.64 4.39
N THR A 143 -5.87 -13.53 3.83
CA THR A 143 -6.52 -12.26 3.46
C THR A 143 -6.88 -11.44 4.70
N PHE A 144 -7.28 -12.10 5.80
CA PHE A 144 -7.53 -11.43 7.07
C PHE A 144 -6.26 -10.76 7.61
N ILE A 145 -5.11 -11.43 7.52
CA ILE A 145 -3.80 -10.90 7.92
C ILE A 145 -3.09 -10.08 6.83
N GLY A 146 -3.74 -9.82 5.69
CA GLY A 146 -3.21 -8.98 4.61
C GLY A 146 -2.07 -9.61 3.79
N LEU A 147 -1.86 -10.92 3.90
CA LEU A 147 -0.86 -11.66 3.11
C LEU A 147 -1.40 -12.15 1.76
N LEU A 148 -2.72 -12.20 1.57
CA LEU A 148 -3.35 -12.51 0.29
C LEU A 148 -4.31 -11.40 -0.15
N PRO A 149 -4.40 -11.12 -1.46
CA PRO A 149 -5.42 -10.26 -2.03
C PRO A 149 -6.82 -10.86 -1.77
N SER A 150 -7.82 -10.01 -1.62
CA SER A 150 -9.22 -10.43 -1.51
C SER A 150 -9.77 -10.73 -2.90
N GLU A 151 -10.17 -11.98 -3.17
CA GLU A 151 -10.75 -12.42 -4.45
C GLU A 151 -12.29 -12.30 -4.48
N ASP A 152 -12.90 -11.73 -3.43
CA ASP A 152 -14.30 -11.99 -3.09
C ASP A 152 -15.29 -10.84 -3.31
N GLU A 153 -14.86 -9.69 -3.80
CA GLU A 153 -15.73 -8.52 -3.93
C GLU A 153 -15.86 -8.09 -5.39
N GLN A 154 -17.07 -7.68 -5.74
CA GLN A 154 -17.50 -7.18 -7.05
C GLN A 154 -16.85 -5.80 -7.30
N ASP A 155 -15.52 -5.77 -7.26
CA ASP A 155 -14.72 -4.58 -7.36
C ASP A 155 -14.35 -4.36 -8.82
N LEU A 156 -14.67 -3.17 -9.31
CA LEU A 156 -14.42 -2.71 -10.67
C LEU A 156 -13.27 -1.71 -10.64
N ILE A 157 -12.40 -1.77 -11.65
CA ILE A 157 -11.35 -0.78 -11.87
C ILE A 157 -11.63 -0.03 -13.16
N LYS A 158 -11.72 1.31 -13.09
CA LYS A 158 -11.97 2.19 -14.24
C LYS A 158 -11.27 3.54 -14.04
N ARG A 159 -11.14 4.32 -15.11
CA ARG A 159 -10.64 5.70 -15.07
C ARG A 159 -11.76 6.70 -14.86
N VAL A 160 -11.56 7.65 -13.96
CA VAL A 160 -12.45 8.80 -13.76
C VAL A 160 -12.28 9.76 -14.93
N VAL A 161 -13.36 10.02 -15.67
CA VAL A 161 -13.33 10.97 -16.80
C VAL A 161 -13.95 12.31 -16.40
N ALA A 162 -14.94 12.28 -15.51
CA ALA A 162 -15.59 13.49 -15.03
C ALA A 162 -16.04 13.31 -13.56
N VAL A 163 -15.99 14.42 -12.81
CA VAL A 163 -16.33 14.47 -11.39
C VAL A 163 -17.56 15.36 -11.15
N GLY A 164 -18.09 15.35 -9.93
CA GLY A 164 -19.31 16.08 -9.59
C GLY A 164 -19.31 17.55 -10.04
N GLY A 165 -20.33 17.93 -10.81
CA GLY A 165 -20.49 19.25 -11.42
C GLY A 165 -20.15 19.29 -12.92
N ASP A 166 -19.29 18.38 -13.39
CA ASP A 166 -18.86 18.34 -14.78
C ASP A 166 -19.97 17.94 -15.73
N THR A 167 -19.84 18.37 -16.98
CA THR A 167 -20.64 17.86 -18.10
C THR A 167 -19.72 17.11 -19.05
N VAL A 168 -19.92 15.80 -19.15
CA VAL A 168 -19.18 14.93 -20.07
C VAL A 168 -20.06 14.55 -21.25
N LYS A 169 -19.50 14.59 -22.45
CA LYS A 169 -20.21 14.31 -23.69
C LYS A 169 -19.35 13.54 -24.66
N CYS A 170 -19.94 12.52 -25.29
CA CYS A 170 -19.38 11.93 -26.51
C CYS A 170 -20.38 12.05 -27.68
N CYS A 171 -19.95 12.48 -28.85
CA CYS A 171 -18.61 13.01 -29.17
C CYS A 171 -18.71 14.29 -29.99
N ASP A 172 -17.65 15.09 -29.95
CA ASP A 172 -17.53 16.31 -30.75
C ASP A 172 -17.38 15.98 -32.25
N ALA A 173 -17.22 17.02 -33.07
CA ALA A 173 -17.02 16.87 -34.52
C ALA A 173 -15.78 16.04 -34.88
N ASN A 174 -14.79 15.96 -33.98
CA ASN A 174 -13.54 15.20 -34.16
C ASN A 174 -13.61 13.80 -33.52
N LYS A 175 -14.80 13.35 -33.10
CA LYS A 175 -15.03 12.07 -32.40
C LYS A 175 -14.31 11.96 -31.06
N LYS A 176 -14.03 13.09 -30.40
CA LYS A 176 -13.44 13.15 -29.06
C LYS A 176 -14.52 13.25 -27.98
N VAL A 177 -14.23 12.64 -26.82
CA VAL A 177 -14.99 12.93 -25.59
C VAL A 177 -14.64 14.35 -25.15
N THR A 178 -15.64 15.10 -24.70
CA THR A 178 -15.45 16.45 -24.16
C THR A 178 -15.90 16.49 -22.70
N VAL A 179 -15.12 17.19 -21.86
CA VAL A 179 -15.51 17.51 -20.47
C VAL A 179 -15.58 19.03 -20.34
N ASN A 180 -16.72 19.53 -19.89
CA ASN A 180 -17.02 20.97 -19.80
C ASN A 180 -16.78 21.72 -21.13
N GLY A 181 -16.99 21.03 -22.26
CA GLY A 181 -16.77 21.55 -23.61
C GLY A 181 -15.33 21.50 -24.12
N VAL A 182 -14.38 21.04 -23.30
CA VAL A 182 -12.97 20.85 -23.71
C VAL A 182 -12.79 19.43 -24.25
N PRO A 183 -12.33 19.26 -25.50
CA PRO A 183 -12.05 17.94 -26.06
C PRO A 183 -10.83 17.31 -25.40
N LEU A 184 -10.96 16.05 -25.00
CA LEU A 184 -9.88 15.28 -24.38
C LEU A 184 -8.99 14.65 -25.45
N ASP A 185 -7.69 14.62 -25.19
CA ASP A 185 -6.73 13.80 -25.90
C ASP A 185 -6.40 12.56 -25.08
N GLU A 186 -6.76 11.37 -25.54
CA GLU A 186 -6.75 10.15 -24.71
C GLU A 186 -5.66 9.17 -25.17
N PRO A 187 -4.37 9.41 -24.87
CA PRO A 187 -3.27 8.56 -25.33
C PRO A 187 -3.24 7.18 -24.65
N TYR A 188 -3.97 7.04 -23.55
CA TYR A 188 -4.10 5.80 -22.78
C TYR A 188 -5.11 4.80 -23.38
N LEU A 189 -5.81 5.16 -24.46
CA LEU A 189 -6.76 4.24 -25.09
C LEU A 189 -6.06 3.03 -25.67
N ASN A 190 -6.73 1.88 -25.57
CA ASN A 190 -6.28 0.68 -26.26
C ASN A 190 -6.16 0.92 -27.78
N PRO A 191 -5.07 0.49 -28.45
CA PRO A 191 -4.86 0.77 -29.86
C PRO A 191 -6.03 0.34 -30.75
N GLY A 192 -6.56 1.29 -31.54
CA GLY A 192 -7.68 1.07 -32.44
C GLY A 192 -9.06 1.42 -31.85
N ASP A 193 -9.14 1.71 -30.55
CA ASP A 193 -10.38 2.17 -29.95
C ASP A 193 -10.72 3.61 -30.34
N VAL A 194 -12.03 3.85 -30.45
CA VAL A 194 -12.59 5.20 -30.49
C VAL A 194 -13.05 5.60 -29.08
N PRO A 195 -13.05 6.91 -28.75
CA PRO A 195 -13.43 7.38 -27.42
C PRO A 195 -14.79 6.87 -26.91
N SER A 196 -15.80 6.75 -27.79
CA SER A 196 -16.96 5.91 -27.55
C SER A 196 -17.74 5.64 -28.85
N THR A 197 -18.38 4.48 -28.93
CA THR A 197 -19.34 4.13 -29.98
C THR A 197 -20.79 4.46 -29.58
N ILE A 198 -21.02 4.68 -28.29
CA ILE A 198 -22.31 5.05 -27.71
C ILE A 198 -22.33 6.57 -27.51
N PRO A 199 -23.31 7.31 -28.07
CA PRO A 199 -23.47 8.73 -27.83
C PRO A 199 -24.02 8.98 -26.42
N PHE A 200 -23.48 9.97 -25.71
CA PHE A 200 -23.96 10.34 -24.38
C PHE A 200 -23.68 11.81 -24.06
N GLU A 201 -24.50 12.37 -23.17
CA GLU A 201 -24.28 13.67 -22.54
C GLU A 201 -24.78 13.56 -21.10
N VAL A 202 -23.87 13.67 -20.13
CA VAL A 202 -24.15 13.45 -18.72
C VAL A 202 -23.63 14.62 -17.92
N LYS A 203 -24.50 15.20 -17.08
CA LYS A 203 -24.10 16.16 -16.06
C LYS A 203 -23.90 15.40 -14.76
N VAL A 204 -22.65 15.27 -14.32
CA VAL A 204 -22.28 14.45 -13.17
C VAL A 204 -22.82 15.11 -11.90
N PRO A 205 -23.68 14.44 -11.11
CA PRO A 205 -24.16 14.97 -9.84
C PRO A 205 -23.02 15.16 -8.83
N ALA A 206 -23.19 16.09 -7.88
CA ALA A 206 -22.22 16.25 -6.80
C ALA A 206 -22.08 14.96 -5.97
N GLY A 207 -20.85 14.60 -5.57
CA GLY A 207 -20.58 13.37 -4.83
C GLY A 207 -20.56 12.11 -5.69
N ARG A 208 -20.53 12.25 -7.02
CA ARG A 208 -20.49 11.14 -7.97
C ARG A 208 -19.43 11.38 -9.03
N ILE A 209 -19.04 10.29 -9.69
CA ILE A 209 -18.05 10.26 -10.75
C ILE A 209 -18.58 9.53 -11.99
N PHE A 210 -18.10 9.92 -13.16
CA PHE A 210 -18.35 9.21 -14.41
C PHE A 210 -17.06 8.53 -14.85
N VAL A 211 -17.12 7.21 -15.01
CA VAL A 211 -15.93 6.37 -15.21
C VAL A 211 -15.98 5.61 -16.53
N LEU A 212 -14.84 5.52 -17.21
CA LEU A 212 -14.66 4.77 -18.45
C LEU A 212 -13.51 3.76 -18.30
N GLY A 213 -13.61 2.63 -19.00
CA GLY A 213 -12.46 1.75 -19.20
C GLY A 213 -11.52 2.32 -20.27
N ASP A 214 -10.22 2.05 -20.15
CA ASP A 214 -9.22 2.46 -21.14
C ASP A 214 -9.30 1.60 -22.42
N HIS A 215 -9.74 0.34 -22.29
CA HIS A 215 -10.15 -0.51 -23.42
C HIS A 215 -11.64 -0.30 -23.69
N ARG A 216 -11.97 0.80 -24.38
CA ARG A 216 -13.33 1.30 -24.65
C ARG A 216 -14.24 0.29 -25.31
N SER A 217 -13.70 -0.54 -26.21
CA SER A 217 -14.47 -1.57 -26.93
C SER A 217 -14.74 -2.82 -26.09
N ASN A 218 -14.00 -3.03 -25.00
CA ASN A 218 -14.08 -4.20 -24.11
C ASN A 218 -14.35 -3.80 -22.64
N SER A 219 -15.16 -2.76 -22.44
CA SER A 219 -15.46 -2.23 -21.10
C SER A 219 -16.96 -1.96 -20.93
N ALA A 220 -17.60 -2.70 -20.02
CA ALA A 220 -18.89 -2.31 -19.45
C ALA A 220 -18.66 -1.26 -18.35
N ASP A 221 -18.78 0.01 -18.72
CA ASP A 221 -18.57 1.18 -17.85
C ASP A 221 -19.81 2.11 -17.85
N SER A 222 -19.69 3.33 -17.31
CA SER A 222 -20.81 4.26 -17.13
C SER A 222 -21.68 4.46 -18.39
N ARG A 223 -21.11 4.30 -19.60
CA ARG A 223 -21.82 4.46 -20.87
C ARG A 223 -22.90 3.39 -21.12
N PHE A 224 -22.80 2.23 -20.48
CA PHE A 224 -23.78 1.15 -20.60
C PHE A 224 -24.93 1.27 -19.61
N HIS A 225 -24.81 2.17 -18.63
CA HIS A 225 -25.75 2.34 -17.53
C HIS A 225 -26.47 3.71 -17.57
N LEU A 226 -26.48 4.38 -18.73
CA LEU A 226 -27.03 5.73 -18.92
C LEU A 226 -28.54 5.84 -18.63
N ASN A 227 -29.27 4.72 -18.73
CA ASN A 227 -30.70 4.61 -18.45
C ASN A 227 -31.01 4.29 -16.97
N GLU A 228 -30.00 4.06 -16.15
CA GLU A 228 -30.13 3.78 -14.72
C GLU A 228 -30.19 5.09 -13.91
N ALA A 229 -30.38 4.95 -12.59
CA ALA A 229 -30.34 6.08 -11.67
C ALA A 229 -29.01 6.83 -11.81
N PHE A 230 -29.08 8.17 -11.80
CA PHE A 230 -27.93 9.06 -11.95
C PHE A 230 -27.12 8.86 -13.25
N GLN A 231 -27.73 8.36 -14.32
CA GLN A 231 -27.15 8.26 -15.67
C GLN A 231 -25.82 7.49 -15.71
N GLY A 232 -25.73 6.39 -14.98
CA GLY A 232 -24.55 5.51 -14.98
C GLY A 232 -23.36 6.08 -14.21
N THR A 233 -23.55 7.13 -13.40
CA THR A 233 -22.49 7.64 -12.51
C THR A 233 -22.36 6.78 -11.25
N VAL A 234 -21.15 6.69 -10.70
CA VAL A 234 -20.81 5.93 -9.50
C VAL A 234 -20.72 6.88 -8.31
N SER A 235 -21.15 6.46 -7.12
CA SER A 235 -21.03 7.30 -5.92
C SER A 235 -19.57 7.38 -5.45
N GLU A 236 -19.11 8.55 -5.00
CA GLU A 236 -17.76 8.70 -4.41
C GLU A 236 -17.60 7.80 -3.17
N GLU A 237 -18.69 7.48 -2.47
CA GLU A 237 -18.69 6.60 -1.28
C GLU A 237 -18.52 5.12 -1.61
N GLU A 238 -18.73 4.72 -2.87
CA GLU A 238 -18.53 3.35 -3.36
C GLU A 238 -17.08 3.12 -3.81
N VAL A 239 -16.29 4.20 -3.89
CA VAL A 239 -14.87 4.15 -4.22
C VAL A 239 -14.08 3.56 -3.06
N VAL A 240 -13.44 2.42 -3.33
CA VAL A 240 -12.58 1.71 -2.39
C VAL A 240 -11.22 2.40 -2.25
N GLY A 241 -10.71 2.99 -3.33
CA GLY A 241 -9.49 3.79 -3.33
C GLY A 241 -8.94 4.02 -4.74
N ARG A 242 -7.82 4.76 -4.80
CA ARG A 242 -7.12 5.07 -6.06
C ARG A 242 -6.01 4.05 -6.31
N ALA A 243 -5.98 3.49 -7.52
CA ALA A 243 -4.89 2.67 -8.00
C ALA A 243 -3.67 3.55 -8.30
N VAL A 244 -2.55 3.31 -7.63
CA VAL A 244 -1.34 4.16 -7.73
C VAL A 244 -0.15 3.45 -8.36
N VAL A 245 0.00 2.14 -8.17
CA VAL A 245 1.18 1.40 -8.64
C VAL A 245 0.79 0.00 -9.06
N ILE A 246 1.32 -0.46 -10.19
CA ILE A 246 1.37 -1.88 -10.55
C ILE A 246 2.57 -2.49 -9.84
N ALA A 247 2.33 -3.26 -8.78
CA ALA A 247 3.41 -3.83 -7.96
C ALA A 247 3.93 -5.18 -8.47
N TRP A 248 3.16 -5.88 -9.30
CA TRP A 248 3.52 -7.18 -9.85
C TRP A 248 2.77 -7.43 -11.16
N PRO A 249 3.37 -8.10 -12.16
CA PRO A 249 4.72 -8.68 -12.20
C PRO A 249 5.83 -7.62 -12.19
N LEU A 250 7.02 -7.96 -11.67
CA LEU A 250 8.15 -7.01 -11.60
C LEU A 250 8.56 -6.45 -12.97
N ALA A 251 8.25 -7.15 -14.05
CA ALA A 251 8.48 -6.70 -15.42
C ALA A 251 7.56 -5.54 -15.83
N HIS A 252 6.38 -5.42 -15.22
CA HIS A 252 5.36 -4.40 -15.50
C HIS A 252 5.22 -3.43 -14.32
N TRP A 253 6.26 -3.31 -13.49
CA TRP A 253 6.24 -2.37 -12.38
C TRP A 253 6.20 -0.93 -12.91
N SER A 254 5.10 -0.23 -12.64
CA SER A 254 4.88 1.15 -13.07
C SER A 254 4.02 1.92 -12.08
N GLU A 255 4.21 3.23 -12.05
CA GLU A 255 3.30 4.16 -11.39
C GLU A 255 2.13 4.47 -12.34
N LEU A 256 0.93 4.57 -11.79
CA LEU A 256 -0.28 4.92 -12.51
C LEU A 256 -0.49 6.43 -12.36
N ASP A 257 0.21 7.17 -13.21
CA ASP A 257 0.15 8.64 -13.23
C ASP A 257 -1.17 9.15 -13.82
N GLU A 258 -1.60 10.32 -13.36
CA GLU A 258 -2.71 11.05 -13.96
C GLU A 258 -2.28 11.61 -15.33
N PRO A 259 -3.04 11.33 -16.40
CA PRO A 259 -2.73 11.91 -17.71
C PRO A 259 -2.92 13.43 -17.72
N ASP A 260 -1.94 14.16 -18.27
CA ASP A 260 -1.99 15.63 -18.46
C ASP A 260 -3.22 16.12 -19.25
N THR A 261 -3.89 15.21 -19.97
CA THR A 261 -5.15 15.40 -20.68
C THR A 261 -6.19 16.19 -19.86
N PHE A 262 -6.30 15.90 -18.57
CA PHE A 262 -7.33 16.46 -17.71
C PHE A 262 -6.93 17.81 -17.08
N ALA A 263 -5.65 18.15 -17.06
CA ALA A 263 -5.14 19.40 -16.47
C ALA A 263 -5.66 20.66 -17.19
N SER A 264 -6.04 20.53 -18.46
CA SER A 264 -6.60 21.62 -19.26
C SER A 264 -8.10 21.83 -19.09
N VAL A 265 -8.80 20.90 -18.42
CA VAL A 265 -10.25 20.96 -18.24
C VAL A 265 -10.58 21.94 -17.11
N PRO A 266 -11.36 23.01 -17.37
CA PRO A 266 -11.75 23.95 -16.33
C PRO A 266 -12.69 23.26 -15.35
N ASP A 267 -12.56 23.62 -14.07
CA ASP A 267 -13.52 23.19 -13.06
C ASP A 267 -14.92 23.65 -13.43
N ALA A 268 -15.89 22.76 -13.22
CA ALA A 268 -17.29 23.08 -13.39
C ALA A 268 -17.60 24.32 -12.55
N ARG A 269 -17.84 25.45 -13.23
CA ARG A 269 -18.07 26.75 -12.58
C ARG A 269 -19.01 26.55 -11.41
N THR A 270 -18.50 26.74 -10.19
CA THR A 270 -19.32 26.89 -9.01
C THR A 270 -20.31 27.99 -9.36
N GLY A 271 -21.60 27.64 -9.39
CA GLY A 271 -22.62 28.38 -10.11
C GLY A 271 -22.50 29.89 -9.92
N THR A 272 -22.56 30.60 -11.04
CA THR A 272 -23.04 31.98 -11.13
C THR A 272 -22.91 32.75 -9.81
N ALA A 273 -21.73 33.33 -9.56
CA ALA A 273 -21.75 34.61 -8.87
C ALA A 273 -22.64 35.48 -9.74
N ALA A 274 -23.90 35.64 -9.31
CA ALA A 274 -24.80 36.61 -9.88
C ALA A 274 -23.98 37.88 -10.01
N ALA A 275 -23.79 38.36 -11.24
CA ALA A 275 -23.44 39.73 -11.46
C ALA A 275 -24.48 40.51 -10.66
N ARG A 276 -24.12 40.94 -9.44
CA ARG A 276 -24.87 41.96 -8.73
C ARG A 276 -24.88 43.10 -9.73
N GLY A 277 -26.07 43.35 -10.27
CA GLY A 277 -26.28 44.34 -11.31
C GLY A 277 -25.55 45.63 -10.95
N ALA A 278 -25.03 46.30 -11.98
CA ALA A 278 -24.42 47.61 -11.88
C ALA A 278 -25.26 48.47 -10.92
N SER A 279 -24.75 48.65 -9.70
CA SER A 279 -25.35 49.57 -8.76
C SER A 279 -25.04 50.96 -9.29
N HIS A 280 -26.03 51.56 -9.93
CA HIS A 280 -26.05 52.97 -10.24
C HIS A 280 -26.03 53.76 -8.92
N SER A 281 -24.84 53.99 -8.35
CA SER A 281 -24.63 55.07 -7.39
C SER A 281 -23.94 56.21 -8.14
N VAL A 282 -24.76 57.21 -8.48
CA VAL A 282 -24.31 58.51 -8.96
C VAL A 282 -23.57 59.18 -7.79
N SER A 283 -22.24 59.15 -7.81
CA SER A 283 -21.45 60.05 -6.97
C SER A 283 -21.19 61.33 -7.74
N SER A 284 -21.63 62.45 -7.15
CA SER A 284 -21.40 63.80 -7.65
C SER A 284 -19.89 64.05 -7.81
N ARG A 285 -19.52 64.36 -9.06
CA ARG A 285 -18.20 64.80 -9.50
C ARG A 285 -17.80 66.06 -8.72
N ASN A 286 -17.00 65.90 -7.67
CA ASN A 286 -16.33 67.03 -7.00
C ASN A 286 -15.05 67.35 -7.77
N VAL A 287 -15.10 68.42 -8.56
CA VAL A 287 -13.96 68.96 -9.32
C VAL A 287 -13.29 69.98 -8.42
N ASN A 288 -12.28 69.54 -7.66
CA ASN A 288 -11.20 70.30 -7.01
C ASN A 288 -10.88 69.67 -5.65
N GLY A 289 -9.79 68.91 -5.58
CA GLY A 289 -9.33 68.31 -4.33
C GLY A 289 -8.11 67.44 -4.53
N LEU A 290 -6.95 68.08 -4.38
CA LEU A 290 -5.58 67.57 -4.39
C LEU A 290 -5.37 66.11 -3.99
N SER A 291 -4.50 65.45 -4.75
CA SER A 291 -3.93 64.13 -4.56
C SER A 291 -3.25 63.97 -3.20
N GLY A 292 -3.82 63.11 -2.34
CA GLY A 292 -3.14 62.61 -1.14
C GLY A 292 -2.50 61.25 -1.43
N LEU A 293 -1.18 61.22 -1.59
CA LEU A 293 -0.40 59.98 -1.66
C LEU A 293 -0.38 59.29 -0.29
N PRO A 294 -0.68 57.99 -0.17
CA PRO A 294 -0.35 57.24 1.03
C PRO A 294 1.14 56.86 1.00
N THR A 295 1.86 57.31 2.03
CA THR A 295 3.23 56.98 2.41
C THR A 295 3.44 55.47 2.65
N PRO A 296 4.63 54.90 2.37
CA PRO A 296 4.95 53.51 2.66
C PRO A 296 5.64 53.38 4.03
N ALA A 297 4.97 52.74 4.98
CA ALA A 297 5.49 52.30 6.27
C ALA A 297 4.45 51.28 6.80
N GLU A 298 4.71 50.04 7.22
CA GLU A 298 5.91 49.36 7.67
C GLU A 298 5.76 47.85 7.44
N LEU A 299 6.91 47.17 7.30
CA LEU A 299 7.02 45.71 7.27
C LEU A 299 7.15 45.17 8.70
N PRO A 300 6.38 44.15 9.13
CA PRO A 300 6.80 43.33 10.25
C PRO A 300 7.67 42.17 9.74
N LEU A 301 8.99 42.40 9.73
CA LEU A 301 9.98 41.35 9.96
C LEU A 301 10.03 41.07 11.46
N VAL A 302 9.99 39.80 11.87
CA VAL A 302 10.57 39.19 13.09
C VAL A 302 9.98 37.76 13.18
N MET A 303 10.74 36.76 12.74
CA MET A 303 11.64 35.90 13.53
C MET A 303 10.92 34.71 14.18
N GLY A 304 11.22 33.52 13.68
CA GLY A 304 10.77 32.25 14.26
C GLY A 304 11.42 31.02 13.63
N VAL A 305 12.71 31.10 13.25
CA VAL A 305 13.50 29.90 12.90
C VAL A 305 13.81 29.16 14.20
N VAL A 306 13.05 28.11 14.50
CA VAL A 306 13.43 27.13 15.51
C VAL A 306 14.48 26.21 14.88
N GLY A 307 15.74 26.58 15.05
CA GLY A 307 16.87 25.72 14.74
C GLY A 307 16.87 24.50 15.66
N LEU A 308 16.71 23.31 15.08
CA LEU A 308 17.06 22.04 15.71
C LEU A 308 18.59 21.89 15.71
N PRO A 309 19.26 21.83 16.88
CA PRO A 309 20.68 21.53 16.91
C PRO A 309 20.92 20.04 16.61
N LEU A 310 21.63 19.78 15.51
CA LEU A 310 22.32 18.51 15.27
C LEU A 310 23.29 18.23 16.44
N LEU A 311 22.95 17.25 17.28
CA LEU A 311 23.90 16.61 18.18
C LEU A 311 24.43 15.33 17.53
N TRP A 312 25.35 15.51 16.58
CA TRP A 312 26.17 14.39 16.08
C TRP A 312 27.51 14.41 16.81
N GLY A 313 27.63 13.55 17.82
CA GLY A 313 28.88 13.43 18.56
C GLY A 313 28.77 12.50 19.75
N ARG A 314 28.92 11.19 19.54
CA ARG A 314 29.51 10.32 20.57
C ARG A 314 30.16 9.07 20.00
N ARG A 315 31.50 9.13 20.05
CA ARG A 315 32.52 8.09 20.03
C ARG A 315 32.00 6.67 20.27
N LEU A 316 32.12 5.83 19.24
CA LEU A 316 32.15 4.38 19.39
C LEU A 316 33.42 3.98 20.16
N HIS A 317 33.25 3.62 21.43
CA HIS A 317 34.28 2.86 22.14
C HIS A 317 34.19 1.41 21.67
N GLY A 318 35.14 1.01 20.83
CA GLY A 318 35.38 -0.39 20.52
C GLY A 318 35.90 -1.11 21.77
N VAL A 319 35.07 -1.94 22.38
CA VAL A 319 35.54 -2.92 23.36
C VAL A 319 36.03 -4.15 22.59
N ARG A 320 37.32 -4.16 22.28
CA ARG A 320 38.06 -5.41 22.07
C ARG A 320 38.17 -6.08 23.45
N SER A 321 37.35 -7.09 23.72
CA SER A 321 37.71 -8.09 24.72
C SER A 321 38.53 -9.19 24.04
N GLY A 322 39.85 -9.06 24.18
CA GLY A 322 40.77 -10.16 23.98
C GLY A 322 40.64 -11.14 25.16
N CYS A 323 40.30 -12.39 24.82
CA CYS A 323 40.64 -13.67 25.48
C CYS A 323 39.80 -14.72 24.72
N GLY A 324 40.38 -15.43 23.75
CA GLY A 324 40.96 -16.75 23.97
C GLY A 324 39.87 -17.73 24.39
N GLY A 325 39.29 -18.58 23.53
CA GLY A 325 39.95 -19.69 22.85
C GLY A 325 39.34 -21.01 23.36
N PHE A 326 39.17 -21.98 22.46
CA PHE A 326 38.58 -23.34 22.62
C PHE A 326 37.04 -23.39 22.65
N GLY A 327 36.33 -24.10 21.79
CA GLY A 327 36.67 -25.14 20.82
C GLY A 327 35.38 -25.95 20.58
N GLY A 328 35.12 -26.38 19.35
CA GLY A 328 34.01 -27.30 19.06
C GLY A 328 33.17 -27.00 17.81
N ARG A 329 33.81 -26.79 16.66
CA ARG A 329 33.11 -27.01 15.38
C ARG A 329 32.85 -28.52 15.25
N ARG A 330 31.61 -28.95 15.44
CA ARG A 330 31.16 -30.27 14.99
C ARG A 330 31.00 -30.23 13.48
N THR A 331 31.98 -30.80 12.78
CA THR A 331 31.82 -31.21 11.39
C THR A 331 30.84 -32.38 11.34
N ILE A 332 29.67 -32.17 10.76
CA ILE A 332 28.75 -33.25 10.39
C ILE A 332 29.40 -33.96 9.21
N ARG A 333 30.01 -35.12 9.46
CA ARG A 333 30.36 -36.10 8.42
C ARG A 333 29.07 -36.75 7.96
N THR A 334 28.54 -36.37 6.81
CA THR A 334 27.57 -37.19 6.09
C THR A 334 28.31 -38.38 5.48
N ARG A 335 27.97 -39.57 5.97
CA ARG A 335 28.48 -40.85 5.48
C ARG A 335 27.79 -41.12 4.14
N ARG A 336 28.41 -40.73 3.03
CA ARG A 336 27.96 -41.07 1.68
C ARG A 336 28.28 -42.56 1.46
N ALA A 337 27.22 -43.38 1.43
CA ALA A 337 27.33 -44.78 1.05
C ALA A 337 27.86 -44.89 -0.38
N ARG A 338 28.91 -45.68 -0.54
CA ARG A 338 29.51 -46.07 -1.82
C ARG A 338 28.58 -47.14 -2.41
N GLY A 339 27.72 -46.75 -3.35
CA GLY A 339 26.95 -47.65 -4.19
C GLY A 339 27.71 -47.89 -5.50
N GLU A 340 27.75 -49.15 -5.92
CA GLU A 340 28.58 -49.73 -6.97
C GLU A 340 28.39 -49.10 -8.37
N ALA A 341 29.45 -49.25 -9.17
CA ALA A 341 29.45 -48.97 -10.59
C ALA A 341 29.40 -50.27 -11.40
N ARG A 342 28.68 -50.20 -12.54
CA ARG A 342 28.66 -51.05 -13.76
C ARG A 342 27.42 -51.94 -13.94
N PRO A 343 27.11 -52.34 -15.19
CA PRO A 343 27.14 -51.55 -16.43
C PRO A 343 25.83 -51.69 -17.23
N VAL A 344 25.63 -50.76 -18.18
CA VAL A 344 24.60 -50.84 -19.21
C VAL A 344 24.99 -51.89 -20.26
N ARG A 345 24.10 -52.85 -20.54
CA ARG A 345 24.07 -53.64 -21.78
C ARG A 345 22.65 -54.14 -22.06
N GLU A 346 22.24 -53.95 -23.33
CA GLU A 346 21.29 -54.76 -24.13
C GLU A 346 19.84 -54.91 -23.58
N ALA A 347 18.75 -54.85 -24.34
CA ALA A 347 18.48 -55.12 -25.74
C ALA A 347 17.07 -54.55 -26.05
N LEU A 348 16.87 -53.88 -27.19
CA LEU A 348 16.01 -54.37 -28.29
C LEU A 348 14.59 -54.79 -27.87
N LEU A 349 13.57 -54.05 -28.30
CA LEU A 349 12.61 -54.49 -29.33
C LEU A 349 11.37 -53.58 -29.41
N PHE A 350 11.01 -53.31 -30.67
CA PHE A 350 9.65 -53.25 -31.18
C PHE A 350 8.80 -51.96 -31.06
N ARG A 351 8.73 -51.30 -32.23
CA ARG A 351 7.54 -51.24 -33.12
C ARG A 351 6.61 -50.02 -33.01
N SER A 352 6.60 -49.31 -34.15
CA SER A 352 5.42 -48.83 -34.92
C SER A 352 4.46 -47.86 -34.26
N ARG A 353 3.82 -46.92 -34.94
CA ARG A 353 3.78 -46.37 -36.30
C ARG A 353 2.74 -45.24 -36.11
N GLY A 354 2.93 -44.08 -36.72
CA GLY A 354 1.88 -43.07 -36.70
C GLY A 354 2.34 -41.74 -37.29
N ARG A 355 2.54 -41.71 -38.61
CA ARG A 355 2.67 -40.46 -39.36
C ARG A 355 1.76 -40.57 -40.58
N THR A 356 0.62 -39.90 -40.50
CA THR A 356 -0.26 -39.58 -41.62
C THR A 356 0.38 -38.45 -42.43
N PRO A 357 0.29 -38.46 -43.77
CA PRO A 357 0.69 -37.33 -44.58
C PRO A 357 -0.49 -36.41 -44.86
N ASP A 358 -0.13 -35.13 -44.84
CA ASP A 358 -0.79 -33.97 -45.38
C ASP A 358 -1.22 -34.17 -46.85
N ARG A 359 -2.41 -33.68 -47.19
CA ARG A 359 -2.88 -33.57 -48.58
C ARG A 359 -3.76 -32.34 -48.74
N SER A 360 -3.18 -31.38 -49.44
CA SER A 360 -3.79 -30.29 -50.21
C SER A 360 -5.07 -30.70 -50.96
N GLY A 361 -6.06 -29.81 -50.92
CA GLY A 361 -7.28 -29.78 -51.72
C GLY A 361 -8.07 -28.52 -51.38
#